data_AF-A0A7U2F276-F1
#
_entry.id   AF-A0A7U2F276-F1
#
_cell.length_a   1.000
_cell.length_b   1.000
_cell.length_c   1.000
_cell.angle_alpha   90.00
_cell.angle_beta   90.00
_cell.angle_gamma   90.00
#
_symmetry.space_group_name_H-M   'P 1'
#
loop_
_entity.id
_entity.type
_entity.pdbx_description
1 polymer ?
#
loop_
_entity_poly.entity_id
_entity_poly.type
_entity_poly.pdbx_seq_one_letter_code
_entity_poly.pdbx_strand_id
1 'polypeptide(L)'
;MSGIDCDVLNDIRKSRRATKLEQEAEKANKMDNKPDKPDKLSAMQSIVNRITGKEPQRNSEIKLADIAFHHAGYDPKSFNTVIFRLKGSKHYDGGVMASLAHLFFYLLTDDDTSKLLFISRTRGGHPLDLRATTILWDSDLYLHCPNPDDPTDKFWQYPLLPSFAMWQVPRGRPTHWNDARKSMAKTQSNLKFSGLKTNADLDLITFCNDAVSNRDWKCILSGAYESKCERAYIVPLRLRNLWIAERMSKLFGDWSFTSGANTLLKAAIQSTAKRQRLNVPYDEATDMHHPMNGIYLRSDLAKAYDNGDFILIPGKECWIAHFFDPTHDLAKRFDHETATISHEISRSLLLVRPAMVAFRHAYEFLNQVQPKSAMKESKAAVPAQPPVENAAESPGLLL
;
A
#
# COMPACT_ATOMS: atom_id res chain seq x y z
N MET A 1 -21.83 -47.19 53.15
CA MET A 1 -20.81 -46.73 52.19
C MET A 1 -21.09 -45.26 51.90
N SER A 2 -20.44 -44.35 52.63
CA SER A 2 -20.64 -42.90 52.53
C SER A 2 -19.94 -42.36 51.29
N GLY A 3 -20.70 -41.76 50.37
CA GLY A 3 -20.18 -41.08 49.18
C GLY A 3 -19.40 -39.83 49.57
N ILE A 4 -18.23 -39.65 48.97
CA ILE A 4 -17.42 -38.44 49.12
C ILE A 4 -18.09 -37.34 48.29
N ASP A 5 -18.36 -36.22 48.94
CA ASP A 5 -18.99 -35.03 48.39
C ASP A 5 -18.18 -34.46 47.20
N CYS A 6 -18.87 -34.15 46.10
CA CYS A 6 -18.28 -33.62 44.87
C CYS A 6 -17.57 -32.28 45.11
N ASP A 7 -17.99 -31.53 46.12
CA ASP A 7 -17.38 -30.24 46.47
C ASP A 7 -16.00 -30.42 47.11
N VAL A 8 -15.82 -31.47 47.92
CA VAL A 8 -14.52 -31.85 48.49
C VAL A 8 -13.53 -32.27 47.40
N LEU A 9 -14.00 -32.98 46.35
CA LEU A 9 -13.17 -33.33 45.21
C LEU A 9 -12.74 -32.12 44.36
N ASN A 10 -13.60 -31.11 44.26
CA ASN A 10 -13.28 -29.86 43.56
C ASN A 10 -12.27 -29.01 44.32
N ASP A 11 -12.36 -28.96 45.65
CA ASP A 11 -11.40 -28.24 46.48
C ASP A 11 -10.04 -28.93 46.52
N ILE A 12 -10.00 -30.26 46.54
CA ILE A 12 -8.75 -31.04 46.40
C ILE A 12 -8.11 -30.76 45.03
N ARG A 13 -8.89 -30.65 43.95
CA ARG A 13 -8.38 -30.33 42.60
C ARG A 13 -7.84 -28.90 42.51
N LYS A 14 -8.52 -27.93 43.13
CA LYS A 14 -8.04 -26.52 43.20
C LYS A 14 -6.75 -26.42 44.00
N SER A 15 -6.69 -27.07 45.16
CA SER A 15 -5.50 -27.12 46.02
C SER A 15 -4.30 -27.74 45.28
N ARG A 16 -4.48 -28.90 44.62
CA ARG A 16 -3.41 -29.53 43.82
C ARG A 16 -2.92 -28.68 42.65
N ARG A 17 -3.80 -27.87 42.03
CA ARG A 17 -3.40 -26.92 40.97
C ARG A 17 -2.58 -25.76 41.52
N ALA A 18 -2.95 -25.23 42.69
CA ALA A 18 -2.19 -24.17 43.35
C ALA A 18 -0.78 -24.66 43.74
N THR A 19 -0.66 -25.84 44.35
CA THR A 19 0.64 -26.42 44.73
C THR A 19 1.53 -26.70 43.52
N LYS A 20 0.94 -27.13 42.40
CA LYS A 20 1.70 -27.36 41.15
C LYS A 20 2.23 -26.06 40.55
N LEU A 21 1.44 -24.99 40.59
CA LEU A 21 1.85 -23.66 40.10
C LEU A 21 2.95 -23.04 40.96
N GLU A 22 2.88 -23.20 42.28
CA GLU A 22 3.94 -22.78 43.20
C GLU A 22 5.25 -23.54 42.95
N GLN A 23 5.17 -24.87 42.76
CA GLN A 23 6.34 -25.68 42.42
C GLN A 23 6.96 -25.31 41.06
N GLU A 24 6.15 -24.96 40.07
CA GLU A 24 6.64 -24.50 38.75
C GLU A 24 7.30 -23.11 38.84
N ALA A 25 6.74 -22.19 39.65
CA ALA A 25 7.34 -20.87 39.90
C ALA A 25 8.67 -20.99 40.67
N GLU A 26 8.75 -21.86 41.68
CA GLU A 26 9.97 -22.09 42.44
C GLU A 26 11.07 -22.74 41.59
N LYS A 27 10.69 -23.62 40.64
CA LYS A 27 11.60 -24.25 39.67
C LYS A 27 12.11 -23.24 38.63
N ALA A 28 11.30 -22.26 38.25
CA ALA A 28 11.71 -21.15 37.38
C ALA A 28 12.73 -20.22 38.08
N ASN A 29 12.50 -19.89 39.36
CA ASN A 29 13.43 -19.08 40.15
C ASN A 29 14.78 -19.79 40.43
N LYS A 30 14.80 -21.13 40.51
CA LYS A 30 16.05 -21.90 40.67
C LYS A 30 16.90 -21.99 39.39
N MET A 31 16.40 -21.53 38.23
CA MET A 31 17.16 -21.50 36.97
C MET A 31 17.94 -20.20 36.72
N ASP A 32 18.00 -19.28 37.69
CA ASP A 32 18.59 -17.94 37.51
C ASP A 32 20.12 -17.83 37.48
N ASN A 33 20.86 -18.96 37.55
CA ASN A 33 22.33 -18.94 37.57
C ASN A 33 23.02 -19.43 36.28
N LYS A 34 22.40 -19.30 35.11
CA LYS A 34 23.11 -19.46 33.82
C LYS A 34 22.82 -18.30 32.87
N PRO A 35 23.85 -17.56 32.43
CA PRO A 35 23.68 -16.55 31.40
C PRO A 35 23.54 -17.25 30.03
N ASP A 36 22.84 -16.57 29.13
CA ASP A 36 22.58 -16.92 27.72
C ASP A 36 21.44 -17.90 27.44
N LYS A 37 20.22 -17.33 27.30
CA LYS A 37 19.26 -17.73 26.24
C LYS A 37 18.15 -16.67 26.04
N PRO A 38 17.81 -16.30 24.79
CA PRO A 38 16.79 -15.29 24.46
C PRO A 38 15.32 -15.77 24.64
N ASP A 39 15.09 -16.96 25.20
CA ASP A 39 13.74 -17.55 25.32
C ASP A 39 12.98 -17.17 26.62
N LYS A 40 13.60 -16.41 27.55
CA LYS A 40 12.95 -16.04 28.82
C LYS A 40 11.70 -15.17 28.61
N LEU A 41 11.72 -14.22 27.67
CA LEU A 41 10.59 -13.32 27.42
C LEU A 41 9.38 -14.08 26.87
N SER A 42 9.61 -15.03 25.97
CA SER A 42 8.56 -15.86 25.35
C SER A 42 7.92 -16.81 26.38
N ALA A 43 8.74 -17.43 27.24
CA ALA A 43 8.25 -18.29 28.31
C ALA A 43 7.46 -17.51 29.38
N MET A 44 7.93 -16.32 29.77
CA MET A 44 7.22 -15.46 30.71
C MET A 44 5.90 -14.95 30.12
N GLN A 45 5.86 -14.57 28.84
CA GLN A 45 4.63 -14.15 28.17
C GLN A 45 3.59 -15.30 28.12
N SER A 46 4.05 -16.54 27.89
CA SER A 46 3.18 -17.72 27.89
C SER A 46 2.57 -18.01 29.26
N ILE A 47 3.34 -17.83 30.34
CA ILE A 47 2.87 -18.00 31.72
C ILE A 47 1.89 -16.91 32.11
N VAL A 48 2.17 -15.64 31.77
CA VAL A 48 1.26 -14.50 32.01
C VAL A 48 -0.08 -14.70 31.28
N ASN A 49 -0.06 -15.21 30.05
CA ASN A 49 -1.27 -15.51 29.28
C ASN A 49 -2.10 -16.64 29.93
N ARG A 50 -1.46 -17.66 30.50
CA ARG A 50 -2.15 -18.72 31.26
C ARG A 50 -2.74 -18.24 32.58
N ILE A 51 -2.03 -17.39 33.31
CA ILE A 51 -2.47 -16.85 34.61
C ILE A 51 -3.64 -15.88 34.44
N THR A 52 -3.63 -15.06 33.39
CA THR A 52 -4.67 -14.07 33.12
C THR A 52 -5.93 -14.63 32.44
N GLY A 53 -5.97 -15.94 32.15
CA GLY A 53 -7.06 -16.55 31.38
C GLY A 53 -7.10 -16.12 29.91
N LYS A 54 -6.07 -15.41 29.43
CA LYS A 54 -5.86 -15.07 28.01
C LYS A 54 -5.19 -16.24 27.30
N GLU A 55 -5.83 -17.42 27.29
CA GLU A 55 -5.49 -18.36 26.23
C GLU A 55 -5.82 -17.68 24.89
N PRO A 56 -4.90 -17.64 23.91
CA PRO A 56 -5.26 -17.20 22.57
C PRO A 56 -6.35 -18.16 22.10
N GLN A 57 -7.57 -17.65 21.95
CA GLN A 57 -8.68 -18.39 21.39
C GLN A 57 -8.21 -19.03 20.09
N ARG A 58 -7.93 -20.33 20.14
CA ARG A 58 -7.64 -21.12 18.94
C ARG A 58 -8.93 -21.16 18.14
N ASN A 59 -8.90 -20.50 16.98
CA ASN A 59 -9.77 -20.74 15.84
C ASN A 59 -11.26 -20.42 16.04
N SER A 60 -11.61 -19.26 16.59
CA SER A 60 -12.87 -18.64 16.14
C SER A 60 -12.65 -18.18 14.70
N GLU A 61 -13.37 -18.76 13.76
CA GLU A 61 -13.38 -18.35 12.35
C GLU A 61 -13.52 -16.83 12.26
N ILE A 62 -12.49 -16.15 11.73
CA ILE A 62 -12.50 -14.70 11.61
C ILE A 62 -13.61 -14.36 10.62
N LYS A 63 -14.73 -13.84 11.13
CA LYS A 63 -15.79 -13.35 10.25
C LYS A 63 -15.22 -12.16 9.49
N LEU A 64 -15.27 -12.21 8.17
CA LEU A 64 -14.83 -11.12 7.30
C LEU A 64 -16.04 -10.24 6.95
N ALA A 65 -15.84 -8.93 6.97
CA ALA A 65 -16.70 -7.97 6.29
C ALA A 65 -16.26 -7.93 4.83
N ASP A 66 -17.21 -8.08 3.91
CA ASP A 66 -17.03 -7.82 2.48
C ASP A 66 -17.98 -6.68 2.14
N ILE A 67 -17.42 -5.52 1.81
CA ILE A 67 -18.15 -4.28 1.63
C ILE A 67 -18.11 -3.90 0.16
N ALA A 68 -19.29 -3.85 -0.47
CA ALA A 68 -19.48 -3.34 -1.80
C ALA A 68 -19.73 -1.84 -1.78
N PHE A 69 -18.98 -1.10 -2.60
CA PHE A 69 -19.17 0.32 -2.82
C PHE A 69 -19.83 0.54 -4.19
N HIS A 70 -21.05 1.03 -4.16
CA HIS A 70 -21.91 1.19 -5.33
C HIS A 70 -21.90 2.63 -5.84
N HIS A 71 -21.99 2.81 -7.15
CA HIS A 71 -22.27 4.09 -7.77
C HIS A 71 -23.77 4.42 -7.63
N ALA A 72 -24.13 5.50 -6.94
CA ALA A 72 -25.53 5.83 -6.67
C ALA A 72 -26.36 6.17 -7.92
N GLY A 73 -25.74 6.81 -8.92
CA GLY A 73 -26.42 7.22 -10.15
C GLY A 73 -26.92 6.09 -11.07
N TYR A 74 -26.39 4.86 -10.94
CA TYR A 74 -26.81 3.73 -11.77
C TYR A 74 -27.93 2.91 -11.08
N ASP A 75 -28.86 2.37 -11.87
CA ASP A 75 -29.91 1.49 -11.35
C ASP A 75 -29.39 0.05 -11.23
N PRO A 76 -29.40 -0.57 -10.03
CA PRO A 76 -28.96 -1.95 -9.83
C PRO A 76 -29.74 -2.99 -10.64
N LYS A 77 -30.95 -2.66 -11.14
CA LYS A 77 -31.73 -3.59 -11.98
C LYS A 77 -31.19 -3.69 -13.40
N SER A 78 -30.52 -2.66 -13.90
CA SER A 78 -30.08 -2.56 -15.30
C SER A 78 -28.56 -2.49 -15.47
N PHE A 79 -27.83 -2.26 -14.37
CA PHE A 79 -26.39 -2.04 -14.39
C PHE A 79 -25.71 -2.64 -13.16
N ASN A 80 -24.50 -3.17 -13.32
CA ASN A 80 -23.69 -3.53 -12.15
C ASN A 80 -23.18 -2.24 -11.50
N THR A 81 -23.81 -1.85 -10.40
CA THR A 81 -23.51 -0.60 -9.71
C THR A 81 -22.25 -0.68 -8.86
N VAL A 82 -21.68 -1.86 -8.60
CA VAL A 82 -20.52 -2.02 -7.72
C VAL A 82 -19.29 -1.46 -8.41
N ILE A 83 -18.73 -0.38 -7.87
CA ILE A 83 -17.46 0.20 -8.32
C ILE A 83 -16.32 -0.69 -7.83
N PHE A 84 -16.23 -0.93 -6.53
CA PHE A 84 -15.20 -1.78 -5.94
C PHE A 84 -15.70 -2.50 -4.67
N ARG A 85 -14.98 -3.55 -4.29
CA ARG A 85 -15.18 -4.29 -3.03
C ARG A 85 -13.94 -4.21 -2.16
N LEU A 86 -14.13 -4.00 -0.87
CA LEU A 86 -13.08 -4.02 0.15
C LEU A 86 -13.43 -5.04 1.22
N LYS A 87 -12.42 -5.80 1.66
CA LYS A 87 -12.56 -6.79 2.72
C LYS A 87 -11.88 -6.28 3.99
N GLY A 88 -12.51 -6.54 5.13
CA GLY A 88 -11.94 -6.24 6.45
C GLY A 88 -12.24 -7.37 7.42
N SER A 89 -11.41 -7.56 8.43
CA SER A 89 -11.70 -8.45 9.56
C SER A 89 -12.79 -7.83 10.45
N LYS A 90 -13.74 -8.65 10.93
CA LYS A 90 -14.75 -8.19 11.92
C LYS A 90 -14.24 -8.04 13.34
N HIS A 91 -12.93 -8.17 13.56
CA HIS A 91 -12.32 -7.77 14.81
C HIS A 91 -12.26 -6.24 14.93
N TYR A 92 -12.28 -5.76 16.17
CA TYR A 92 -12.40 -4.34 16.54
C TYR A 92 -11.36 -3.43 15.85
N ASP A 93 -10.22 -3.98 15.43
CA ASP A 93 -9.14 -3.25 14.76
C ASP A 93 -8.96 -3.59 13.27
N GLY A 94 -9.80 -4.43 12.66
CA GLY A 94 -9.52 -5.02 11.34
C GLY A 94 -10.47 -4.66 10.20
N GLY A 95 -11.51 -3.86 10.45
CA GLY A 95 -12.51 -3.55 9.43
C GLY A 95 -12.02 -2.54 8.38
N VAL A 96 -12.86 -2.24 7.39
CA VAL A 96 -12.51 -1.29 6.33
C VAL A 96 -12.60 0.14 6.88
N MET A 97 -11.49 0.87 6.94
CA MET A 97 -11.50 2.28 7.36
C MET A 97 -12.23 3.15 6.33
N ALA A 98 -13.04 4.10 6.80
CA ALA A 98 -13.68 5.11 5.95
C ALA A 98 -12.67 5.94 5.16
N SER A 99 -11.47 6.20 5.72
CA SER A 99 -10.37 6.87 5.02
C SER A 99 -9.91 6.11 3.77
N LEU A 100 -9.87 4.77 3.81
CA LEU A 100 -9.52 3.95 2.66
C LEU A 100 -10.58 4.03 1.56
N ALA A 101 -11.86 3.92 1.93
CA ALA A 101 -12.97 4.05 1.00
C ALA A 101 -12.98 5.42 0.31
N HIS A 102 -12.82 6.50 1.09
CA HIS A 102 -12.68 7.86 0.55
C HIS A 102 -11.43 8.00 -0.32
N LEU A 103 -10.29 7.44 0.08
CA LEU A 103 -9.07 7.46 -0.72
C LEU A 103 -9.30 6.79 -2.08
N PHE A 104 -9.88 5.58 -2.12
CA PHE A 104 -10.14 4.88 -3.37
C PHE A 104 -11.04 5.70 -4.28
N PHE A 105 -12.10 6.26 -3.71
CA PHE A 105 -13.04 7.04 -4.50
C PHE A 105 -12.39 8.32 -5.04
N TYR A 106 -11.66 9.03 -4.19
CA TYR A 106 -10.87 10.22 -4.55
C TYR A 106 -9.85 9.93 -5.66
N LEU A 107 -9.24 8.74 -5.66
CA LEU A 107 -8.28 8.32 -6.68
C LEU A 107 -8.93 7.89 -8.00
N LEU A 108 -10.23 7.59 -8.01
CA LEU A 108 -10.97 7.18 -9.19
C LEU A 108 -11.71 8.35 -9.86
N THR A 109 -11.73 9.53 -9.25
CA THR A 109 -12.42 10.73 -9.75
C THR A 109 -11.44 11.83 -10.13
N ASP A 110 -11.91 12.84 -10.87
CA ASP A 110 -11.16 14.09 -11.02
C ASP A 110 -11.21 14.98 -9.75
N ASP A 111 -10.37 16.02 -9.73
CA ASP A 111 -10.21 16.92 -8.57
C ASP A 111 -11.51 17.64 -8.18
N ASP A 112 -12.42 17.91 -9.12
CA ASP A 112 -13.63 18.70 -8.86
C ASP A 112 -14.77 17.83 -8.33
N THR A 113 -14.96 16.65 -8.92
CA THR A 113 -15.88 15.62 -8.42
C THR A 113 -15.49 15.22 -6.99
N SER A 114 -14.19 15.08 -6.74
CA SER A 114 -13.67 14.54 -5.49
C SER A 114 -14.04 15.32 -4.22
N LYS A 115 -14.33 16.62 -4.34
CA LYS A 115 -14.60 17.52 -3.20
C LYS A 115 -16.02 17.42 -2.67
N LEU A 116 -16.95 16.91 -3.47
CA LEU A 116 -18.37 16.87 -3.15
C LEU A 116 -18.82 15.46 -2.73
N LEU A 117 -17.87 14.53 -2.62
CA LEU A 117 -18.16 13.11 -2.41
C LEU A 117 -18.68 12.83 -0.99
N PHE A 118 -19.63 11.91 -0.90
CA PHE A 118 -20.05 11.33 0.38
C PHE A 118 -20.50 9.86 0.25
N ILE A 119 -20.54 9.18 1.39
CA ILE A 119 -20.98 7.79 1.52
C ILE A 119 -22.34 7.74 2.21
N SER A 120 -23.22 6.83 1.78
CA SER A 120 -24.51 6.55 2.42
C SER A 120 -24.81 5.05 2.47
N ARG A 121 -25.81 4.64 3.27
CA ARG A 121 -26.29 3.25 3.33
C ARG A 121 -27.29 2.88 2.24
N THR A 122 -27.87 3.86 1.56
CA THR A 122 -28.92 3.63 0.57
C THR A 122 -28.70 4.50 -0.66
N ARG A 123 -29.16 4.03 -1.82
CA ARG A 123 -28.95 4.71 -3.12
C ARG A 123 -29.41 6.18 -3.16
N GLY A 124 -30.42 6.57 -2.38
CA GLY A 124 -30.90 7.96 -2.28
C GLY A 124 -30.72 8.57 -0.88
N GLY A 125 -29.85 7.96 -0.07
CA GLY A 125 -29.68 8.23 1.34
C GLY A 125 -28.95 9.54 1.63
N HIS A 126 -28.94 9.89 2.92
CA HIS A 126 -28.18 11.04 3.41
C HIS A 126 -26.71 10.69 3.66
N PRO A 127 -25.81 11.68 3.62
CA PRO A 127 -24.41 11.50 3.99
C PRO A 127 -24.26 10.88 5.39
N LEU A 128 -23.38 9.89 5.50
CA LEU A 128 -22.93 9.37 6.78
C LEU A 128 -21.94 10.34 7.41
N ASP A 129 -22.08 10.58 8.72
CA ASP A 129 -21.06 11.27 9.51
C ASP A 129 -19.89 10.31 9.78
N LEU A 130 -18.93 10.27 8.85
CA LEU A 130 -17.76 9.40 8.91
C LEU A 130 -16.52 10.20 9.26
N ARG A 131 -15.93 9.91 10.41
CA ARG A 131 -14.53 10.29 10.71
C ARG A 131 -13.57 9.43 9.90
N ALA A 132 -12.37 9.93 9.63
CA ALA A 132 -11.34 9.18 8.89
C ALA A 132 -11.02 7.80 9.52
N THR A 133 -11.10 7.70 10.85
CA THR A 133 -10.85 6.46 11.61
C THR A 133 -12.10 5.59 11.81
N THR A 134 -13.22 5.94 11.21
CA THR A 134 -14.46 5.15 11.35
C THR A 134 -14.28 3.82 10.63
N ILE A 135 -14.59 2.73 11.31
CA ILE A 135 -14.61 1.40 10.72
C ILE A 135 -15.99 1.14 10.11
N LEU A 136 -16.00 0.74 8.84
CA LEU A 136 -17.19 0.41 8.09
C LEU A 136 -17.52 -1.07 8.26
N TRP A 137 -18.81 -1.36 8.46
CA TRP A 137 -19.34 -2.71 8.70
C TRP A 137 -20.51 -3.09 7.79
N ASP A 138 -21.14 -2.10 7.17
CA ASP A 138 -22.25 -2.29 6.25
C ASP A 138 -21.78 -3.09 5.03
N SER A 139 -22.57 -4.05 4.54
CA SER A 139 -22.23 -4.87 3.37
C SER A 139 -22.29 -4.09 2.06
N ASP A 140 -23.18 -3.12 1.99
CA ASP A 140 -23.47 -2.36 0.79
C ASP A 140 -23.50 -0.87 1.17
N LEU A 141 -22.63 -0.09 0.53
CA LEU A 141 -22.52 1.34 0.70
C LEU A 141 -22.62 2.02 -0.65
N TYR A 142 -23.24 3.19 -0.68
CA TYR A 142 -23.42 3.96 -1.91
C TYR A 142 -22.53 5.20 -1.87
N LEU A 143 -21.76 5.37 -2.94
CA LEU A 143 -20.94 6.52 -3.22
C LEU A 143 -21.75 7.52 -4.04
N HIS A 144 -21.71 8.76 -3.58
CA HIS A 144 -22.45 9.88 -4.14
C HIS A 144 -21.50 10.99 -4.49
N CYS A 145 -21.84 11.67 -5.58
CA CYS A 145 -21.40 13.03 -5.85
C CYS A 145 -22.65 13.83 -6.21
N PRO A 146 -22.91 14.99 -5.60
CA PRO A 146 -23.91 15.95 -6.06
C PRO A 146 -23.57 16.46 -7.45
N ASN A 147 -24.57 16.59 -8.33
CA ASN A 147 -24.39 17.21 -9.63
C ASN A 147 -24.04 18.70 -9.43
N PRO A 148 -22.93 19.19 -10.04
CA PRO A 148 -22.55 20.59 -9.92
C PRO A 148 -23.60 21.55 -10.52
N ASP A 149 -24.36 21.09 -11.53
CA ASP A 149 -25.39 21.88 -12.21
C ASP A 149 -26.76 21.77 -11.53
N ASP A 150 -27.05 20.63 -10.90
CA ASP A 150 -28.29 20.40 -10.14
C ASP A 150 -28.02 19.60 -8.85
N PRO A 151 -27.69 20.27 -7.73
CA PRO A 151 -27.42 19.60 -6.47
C PRO A 151 -28.58 18.76 -5.91
N THR A 152 -29.79 18.91 -6.47
CA THR A 152 -30.96 18.11 -6.06
C THR A 152 -31.03 16.75 -6.76
N ASP A 153 -30.29 16.55 -7.84
CA ASP A 153 -30.15 15.27 -8.52
C ASP A 153 -29.30 14.30 -7.70
N LYS A 154 -29.99 13.50 -6.89
CA LYS A 154 -29.39 12.44 -6.07
C LYS A 154 -28.89 11.24 -6.89
N PHE A 155 -29.21 11.16 -8.17
CA PHE A 155 -28.88 10.02 -9.04
C PHE A 155 -27.97 10.42 -10.19
N TRP A 156 -27.22 11.50 -10.01
CA TRP A 156 -26.22 11.91 -10.97
C TRP A 156 -25.18 10.81 -11.23
N GLN A 157 -24.96 10.51 -12.50
CA GLN A 157 -23.92 9.61 -12.96
C GLN A 157 -22.61 10.37 -13.11
N TYR A 158 -21.97 10.64 -11.98
CA TYR A 158 -20.69 11.35 -11.96
C TYR A 158 -19.60 10.56 -12.72
N PRO A 159 -18.67 11.26 -13.39
CA PRO A 159 -17.63 10.60 -14.16
C PRO A 159 -16.59 9.96 -13.23
N LEU A 160 -16.11 8.78 -13.63
CA LEU A 160 -14.88 8.18 -13.11
C LEU A 160 -13.80 8.24 -14.18
N LEU A 161 -12.54 8.30 -13.74
CA LEU A 161 -11.40 8.14 -14.61
C LEU A 161 -11.44 6.73 -15.23
N PRO A 162 -11.36 6.59 -16.56
CA PRO A 162 -11.59 5.31 -17.24
C PRO A 162 -10.42 4.35 -17.09
N SER A 163 -9.23 4.85 -16.80
CA SER A 163 -8.03 4.04 -16.59
C SER A 163 -6.97 4.79 -15.78
N PHE A 164 -6.03 4.03 -15.21
CA PHE A 164 -4.90 4.59 -14.46
C PHE A 164 -3.99 5.48 -15.33
N ALA A 165 -3.98 5.30 -16.65
CA ALA A 165 -3.24 6.14 -17.59
C ALA A 165 -3.73 7.60 -17.58
N MET A 166 -5.00 7.83 -17.27
CA MET A 166 -5.59 9.17 -17.17
C MET A 166 -5.48 9.77 -15.77
N TRP A 167 -4.96 9.00 -14.81
CA TRP A 167 -4.83 9.44 -13.43
C TRP A 167 -3.68 10.43 -13.29
N GLN A 168 -3.95 11.50 -12.53
CA GLN A 168 -2.94 12.48 -12.13
C GLN A 168 -2.92 12.58 -10.61
N VAL A 169 -1.78 12.99 -10.06
CA VAL A 169 -1.68 13.29 -8.63
C VAL A 169 -2.70 14.39 -8.30
N PRO A 170 -3.64 14.12 -7.39
CA PRO A 170 -4.67 15.10 -7.07
C PRO A 170 -4.05 16.37 -6.48
N ARG A 171 -4.47 17.54 -6.97
CA ARG A 171 -3.91 18.83 -6.54
C ARG A 171 -4.55 19.30 -5.24
N GLY A 172 -5.84 18.99 -5.04
CA GLY A 172 -6.64 19.40 -3.88
C GLY A 172 -6.73 18.32 -2.81
N ARG A 173 -5.63 18.00 -2.11
CA ARG A 173 -5.61 16.92 -1.11
C ARG A 173 -6.57 17.22 0.05
N PRO A 174 -7.31 16.22 0.57
CA PRO A 174 -8.07 16.37 1.80
C PRO A 174 -7.20 16.98 2.90
N THR A 175 -7.74 17.95 3.65
CA THR A 175 -6.99 18.72 4.66
C THR A 175 -6.30 17.82 5.68
N HIS A 176 -6.96 16.74 6.08
CA HIS A 176 -6.41 15.76 7.01
C HIS A 176 -5.19 14.98 6.46
N TRP A 177 -4.94 14.97 5.15
CA TRP A 177 -3.71 14.41 4.56
C TRP A 177 -2.54 15.39 4.56
N ASN A 178 -2.80 16.68 4.80
CA ASN A 178 -1.76 17.72 4.86
C ASN A 178 -1.09 17.79 6.24
N ASP A 179 -1.79 17.38 7.31
CA ASP A 179 -1.37 17.52 8.72
C ASP A 179 -0.15 16.68 9.12
N ALA A 180 0.17 15.60 8.40
CA ALA A 180 1.35 14.76 8.67
C ALA A 180 2.70 15.49 8.53
N ARG A 181 2.70 16.79 8.18
CA ARG A 181 3.90 17.64 8.14
C ARG A 181 4.49 17.93 9.51
N LYS A 182 3.68 18.01 10.57
CA LYS A 182 4.13 18.56 11.87
C LYS A 182 4.87 17.56 12.76
N SER A 183 4.56 16.27 12.65
CA SER A 183 5.15 15.23 13.51
C SER A 183 6.53 14.75 13.03
N MET A 184 6.74 14.62 11.71
CA MET A 184 7.98 14.03 11.15
C MET A 184 9.16 15.01 11.05
N ALA A 185 8.93 16.33 11.15
CA ALA A 185 9.96 17.34 11.00
C ALA A 185 11.03 17.34 12.13
N LYS A 186 10.82 16.58 13.22
CA LYS A 186 11.80 16.45 14.31
C LYS A 186 12.87 15.37 14.07
N THR A 187 12.66 14.48 13.10
CA THR A 187 13.68 13.49 12.73
C THR A 187 14.53 14.08 11.61
N GLN A 188 15.50 14.91 11.98
CA GLN A 188 16.47 15.49 11.05
C GLN A 188 17.04 14.40 10.11
N SER A 189 16.82 14.56 8.81
CA SER A 189 17.57 13.88 7.75
C SER A 189 19.03 14.33 7.81
N ASN A 190 19.80 13.69 8.68
CA ASN A 190 21.25 13.60 8.54
C ASN A 190 21.59 12.39 7.65
N LEU A 191 20.89 12.23 6.52
CA LEU A 191 21.34 11.35 5.46
C LEU A 191 22.50 12.01 4.75
N LYS A 192 23.66 11.77 5.35
CA LYS A 192 24.94 11.84 4.70
C LYS A 192 24.99 10.74 3.63
N PHE A 193 24.43 11.03 2.44
CA PHE A 193 24.86 10.35 1.20
C PHE A 193 26.40 10.36 1.07
N SER A 194 27.09 11.24 1.81
CA SER A 194 28.55 11.26 1.97
C SER A 194 29.17 9.97 2.56
N GLY A 195 28.39 9.00 3.02
CA GLY A 195 28.87 7.67 3.42
C GLY A 195 28.86 6.63 2.30
N LEU A 196 28.10 6.85 1.22
CA LEU A 196 28.12 5.99 0.05
C LEU A 196 29.43 6.25 -0.69
N LYS A 197 30.43 5.40 -0.45
CA LYS A 197 31.60 5.35 -1.31
C LYS A 197 31.10 4.99 -2.69
N THR A 198 31.27 5.90 -3.65
CA THR A 198 31.20 5.56 -5.07
C THR A 198 32.37 4.63 -5.36
N ASN A 199 32.28 3.39 -4.94
CA ASN A 199 33.08 2.35 -5.53
C ASN A 199 32.68 2.38 -6.99
N ALA A 200 33.63 2.72 -7.86
CA ALA A 200 33.41 2.74 -9.30
C ALA A 200 32.81 1.41 -9.79
N ASP A 201 32.91 0.35 -8.97
CA ASP A 201 32.45 -1.03 -9.12
C ASP A 201 31.00 -1.39 -8.79
N LEU A 202 30.21 -0.51 -8.17
CA LEU A 202 28.84 -0.88 -7.80
C LEU A 202 27.86 -0.78 -8.98
N ASP A 203 27.10 -1.85 -9.24
CA ASP A 203 25.95 -1.81 -10.16
C ASP A 203 24.86 -0.86 -9.61
N LEU A 204 24.15 -0.17 -10.50
CA LEU A 204 23.15 0.87 -10.17
C LEU A 204 22.07 0.34 -9.21
N ILE A 205 21.65 -0.91 -9.40
CA ILE A 205 20.64 -1.56 -8.56
C ILE A 205 21.14 -1.68 -7.13
N THR A 206 22.36 -2.16 -6.94
CA THR A 206 23.00 -2.28 -5.62
C THR A 206 23.14 -0.91 -4.96
N PHE A 207 23.62 0.10 -5.70
CA PHE A 207 23.71 1.47 -5.19
C PHE A 207 22.35 2.00 -4.70
N CYS A 208 21.30 1.80 -5.48
CA CYS A 208 19.98 2.28 -5.10
C CYS A 208 19.37 1.48 -3.95
N ASN A 209 19.65 0.18 -3.85
CA ASN A 209 19.24 -0.62 -2.70
C ASN A 209 19.95 -0.15 -1.41
N ASP A 210 21.25 0.10 -1.48
CA ASP A 210 22.02 0.65 -0.36
C ASP A 210 21.52 2.04 0.05
N ALA A 211 21.14 2.88 -0.93
CA ALA A 211 20.55 4.19 -0.65
C ALA A 211 19.20 4.08 0.08
N VAL A 212 18.34 3.14 -0.32
CA VAL A 212 17.06 2.87 0.38
C VAL A 212 17.31 2.31 1.78
N SER A 213 18.23 1.34 1.92
CA SER A 213 18.61 0.76 3.21
C SER A 213 19.13 1.83 4.17
N ASN A 214 20.06 2.67 3.72
CA ASN A 214 20.59 3.77 4.53
C ASN A 214 19.51 4.80 4.89
N ARG A 215 18.58 5.09 3.97
CA ARG A 215 17.52 6.08 4.22
C ARG A 215 16.54 5.62 5.30
N ASP A 216 16.06 4.40 5.20
CA ASP A 216 15.01 3.88 6.06
C ASP A 216 15.56 3.18 7.31
N TRP A 217 16.81 2.67 7.25
CA TRP A 217 17.60 1.98 8.28
C TRP A 217 17.01 0.67 8.83
N LYS A 218 15.69 0.57 8.88
CA LYS A 218 14.91 -0.56 9.37
C LYS A 218 13.64 -0.70 8.54
N CYS A 219 12.99 -1.86 8.63
CA CYS A 219 11.68 -2.07 8.04
C CYS A 219 10.69 -1.00 8.55
N ILE A 220 10.07 -0.28 7.62
CA ILE A 220 9.15 0.82 7.92
C ILE A 220 7.90 0.40 8.71
N LEU A 221 7.54 -0.89 8.69
CA LEU A 221 6.39 -1.45 9.42
C LEU A 221 6.82 -2.24 10.65
N SER A 222 7.65 -3.26 10.47
CA SER A 222 8.03 -4.19 11.56
C SER A 222 9.15 -3.67 12.47
N GLY A 223 9.87 -2.61 12.06
CA GLY A 223 11.05 -2.13 12.76
C GLY A 223 12.26 -3.07 12.72
N ALA A 224 12.19 -4.19 12.00
CA ALA A 224 13.29 -5.15 11.84
C ALA A 224 14.51 -4.52 11.13
N TYR A 225 15.72 -4.94 11.50
CA TYR A 225 16.97 -4.43 10.93
C TYR A 225 17.40 -5.14 9.64
N GLU A 226 18.43 -4.57 9.01
CA GLU A 226 18.92 -4.76 7.63
C GLU A 226 19.01 -6.21 7.14
N SER A 227 19.48 -7.16 7.97
CA SER A 227 19.72 -8.55 7.52
C SER A 227 18.48 -9.33 7.06
N LYS A 228 17.28 -8.79 7.29
CA LYS A 228 15.99 -9.39 6.89
C LYS A 228 15.14 -8.48 6.02
N CYS A 229 15.69 -7.36 5.57
CA CYS A 229 14.95 -6.33 4.88
C CYS A 229 15.45 -6.17 3.45
N GLU A 230 14.51 -5.90 2.55
CA GLU A 230 14.75 -5.66 1.14
C GLU A 230 13.95 -4.45 0.68
N ARG A 231 14.38 -3.88 -0.44
CA ARG A 231 13.68 -2.78 -1.09
C ARG A 231 12.41 -3.32 -1.74
N ALA A 232 11.26 -2.81 -1.33
CA ALA A 232 10.00 -2.97 -2.04
C ALA A 232 9.73 -1.74 -2.92
N TYR A 233 9.24 -1.94 -4.14
CA TYR A 233 9.08 -0.84 -5.10
C TYR A 233 7.70 -0.21 -4.95
N ILE A 234 7.65 1.13 -4.83
CA ILE A 234 6.38 1.86 -4.80
C ILE A 234 5.67 1.69 -6.14
N VAL A 235 6.37 1.95 -7.24
CA VAL A 235 5.98 1.59 -8.60
C VAL A 235 6.65 0.27 -8.96
N PRO A 236 5.90 -0.84 -9.10
CA PRO A 236 6.49 -2.13 -9.43
C PRO A 236 7.26 -2.09 -10.75
N LEU A 237 8.42 -2.75 -10.78
CA LEU A 237 9.25 -2.84 -11.99
C LEU A 237 8.51 -3.44 -13.19
N ARG A 238 7.58 -4.38 -12.96
CA ARG A 238 6.76 -4.98 -14.04
C ARG A 238 5.88 -3.97 -14.78
N LEU A 239 5.62 -2.80 -14.19
CA LEU A 239 4.84 -1.73 -14.82
C LEU A 239 5.71 -0.65 -15.45
N ARG A 240 7.03 -0.83 -15.51
CA ARG A 240 7.97 0.12 -16.11
C ARG A 240 7.55 0.55 -17.51
N ASN A 241 7.15 -0.38 -18.37
CA ASN A 241 6.78 -0.04 -19.75
C ASN A 241 5.52 0.82 -19.80
N LEU A 242 4.53 0.51 -18.97
CA LEU A 242 3.32 1.34 -18.82
C LEU A 242 3.68 2.73 -18.28
N TRP A 243 4.55 2.78 -17.27
CA TRP A 243 5.00 4.01 -16.63
C TRP A 243 5.66 4.97 -17.63
N ILE A 244 6.51 4.44 -18.50
CA ILE A 244 7.18 5.17 -19.57
C ILE A 244 6.17 5.57 -20.66
N ALA A 245 5.34 4.63 -21.13
CA ALA A 245 4.38 4.88 -22.20
C ALA A 245 3.40 6.02 -21.85
N GLU A 246 2.92 6.05 -20.61
CA GLU A 246 1.98 7.05 -20.11
C GLU A 246 2.66 8.34 -19.61
N ARG A 247 3.99 8.49 -19.83
CA ARG A 247 4.78 9.66 -19.42
C ARG A 247 4.60 10.01 -17.95
N MET A 248 4.39 8.99 -17.10
CA MET A 248 4.09 9.19 -15.69
C MET A 248 5.23 9.93 -14.99
N SER A 249 6.49 9.68 -15.36
CA SER A 249 7.64 10.42 -14.82
C SER A 249 7.53 11.94 -14.95
N LYS A 250 6.84 12.48 -15.98
CA LYS A 250 6.61 13.92 -16.14
C LYS A 250 5.53 14.46 -15.20
N LEU A 251 4.53 13.63 -14.87
CA LEU A 251 3.38 14.00 -14.04
C LEU A 251 3.72 14.03 -12.54
N PHE A 252 4.63 13.18 -12.08
CA PHE A 252 5.07 13.19 -10.67
C PHE A 252 6.20 14.19 -10.39
N GLY A 253 6.53 15.00 -11.39
CA GLY A 253 7.72 15.84 -11.41
C GLY A 253 8.96 15.02 -11.76
N ASP A 254 9.88 15.69 -12.45
CA ASP A 254 11.26 15.27 -12.56
C ASP A 254 11.71 14.80 -11.15
N TRP A 255 12.22 13.56 -11.02
CA TRP A 255 12.61 12.95 -9.73
C TRP A 255 13.68 13.76 -8.96
N SER A 256 14.06 14.91 -9.52
CA SER A 256 15.06 15.88 -9.13
C SER A 256 14.66 16.70 -7.89
N PHE A 257 14.42 16.04 -6.75
CA PHE A 257 14.46 16.72 -5.45
C PHE A 257 15.67 16.29 -4.62
N THR A 258 16.40 17.31 -4.15
CA THR A 258 17.75 17.36 -3.55
C THR A 258 18.92 17.33 -4.55
N SER A 259 19.67 18.44 -4.62
CA SER A 259 20.80 18.63 -5.53
C SER A 259 22.00 17.71 -5.24
N GLY A 260 22.12 17.20 -4.01
CA GLY A 260 23.20 16.31 -3.57
C GLY A 260 23.04 14.86 -4.06
N ALA A 261 21.89 14.23 -3.79
CA ALA A 261 21.62 12.83 -4.17
C ALA A 261 21.61 12.64 -5.69
N ASN A 262 21.11 13.63 -6.43
CA ASN A 262 21.14 13.63 -7.89
C ASN A 262 22.54 13.59 -8.47
N THR A 263 23.54 14.21 -7.81
CA THR A 263 24.91 14.22 -8.33
C THR A 263 25.56 12.84 -8.22
N LEU A 264 25.40 12.18 -7.07
CA LEU A 264 25.93 10.83 -6.85
C LEU A 264 25.18 9.78 -7.67
N LEU A 265 23.85 9.91 -7.78
CA LEU A 265 23.05 9.03 -8.62
C LEU A 265 23.41 9.20 -10.11
N LYS A 266 23.58 10.43 -10.59
CA LYS A 266 24.07 10.70 -11.96
C LYS A 266 25.45 10.08 -12.17
N ALA A 267 26.36 10.18 -11.21
CA ALA A 267 27.69 9.55 -11.30
C ALA A 267 27.62 8.01 -11.32
N ALA A 268 26.76 7.39 -10.50
CA ALA A 268 26.54 5.95 -10.50
C ALA A 268 25.93 5.45 -11.82
N ILE A 269 24.94 6.19 -12.35
CA ILE A 269 24.33 5.93 -13.66
C ILE A 269 25.39 6.03 -14.77
N GLN A 270 26.18 7.10 -14.79
CA GLN A 270 27.25 7.29 -15.77
C GLN A 270 28.32 6.19 -15.71
N SER A 271 28.70 5.75 -14.50
CA SER A 271 29.62 4.61 -14.32
C SER A 271 29.03 3.32 -14.87
N THR A 272 27.76 3.04 -14.59
CA THR A 272 27.04 1.83 -15.06
C THR A 272 26.89 1.81 -16.58
N ALA A 273 26.48 2.92 -17.18
CA ALA A 273 26.35 3.07 -18.63
C ALA A 273 27.70 2.86 -19.35
N LYS A 274 28.79 3.43 -18.78
CA LYS A 274 30.15 3.24 -19.28
C LYS A 274 30.58 1.77 -19.25
N ARG A 275 30.24 1.03 -18.19
CA ARG A 275 30.55 -0.41 -18.07
C ARG A 275 29.81 -1.26 -19.08
N GLN A 276 28.51 -0.99 -19.25
CA GLN A 276 27.66 -1.77 -20.14
C GLN A 276 27.85 -1.42 -21.63
N ARG A 277 28.77 -0.48 -21.95
CA ARG A 277 28.99 0.09 -23.30
C ARG A 277 27.68 0.59 -23.93
N LEU A 278 26.78 1.03 -23.07
CA LEU A 278 25.48 1.52 -23.44
C LEU A 278 25.60 3.02 -23.66
N ASN A 279 25.42 3.47 -24.90
CA ASN A 279 25.13 4.87 -25.22
C ASN A 279 23.68 5.19 -24.80
N VAL A 280 23.35 4.96 -23.53
CA VAL A 280 22.01 5.21 -23.01
C VAL A 280 22.00 6.65 -22.51
N PRO A 281 21.33 7.59 -23.22
CA PRO A 281 21.02 8.88 -22.62
C PRO A 281 20.27 8.65 -21.31
N TYR A 282 20.33 9.61 -20.38
CA TYR A 282 19.54 9.61 -19.14
C TYR A 282 18.06 9.40 -19.50
N ASP A 283 17.63 8.14 -19.53
CA ASP A 283 16.33 7.71 -20.04
C ASP A 283 15.45 7.44 -18.82
N GLU A 284 14.16 7.73 -18.95
CA GLU A 284 13.09 7.51 -17.96
C GLU A 284 13.11 6.06 -17.40
N ALA A 285 13.72 5.15 -18.15
CA ALA A 285 14.17 3.81 -17.76
C ALA A 285 15.06 3.71 -16.50
N THR A 286 15.84 4.75 -16.16
CA THR A 286 16.71 4.83 -14.97
C THR A 286 15.99 5.36 -13.72
N ASP A 287 14.87 6.06 -13.89
CA ASP A 287 14.05 6.58 -12.79
C ASP A 287 13.39 5.45 -11.98
N MET A 288 13.09 4.31 -12.61
CA MET A 288 12.44 3.19 -11.92
C MET A 288 13.29 2.60 -10.79
N HIS A 289 14.62 2.66 -10.91
CA HIS A 289 15.53 2.23 -9.86
C HIS A 289 15.91 3.36 -8.90
N HIS A 290 15.43 4.59 -9.11
CA HIS A 290 15.70 5.72 -8.23
C HIS A 290 15.39 5.35 -6.76
N PRO A 291 16.23 5.72 -5.77
CA PRO A 291 16.01 5.35 -4.37
C PRO A 291 14.65 5.81 -3.81
N MET A 292 14.07 6.87 -4.37
CA MET A 292 12.72 7.31 -4.00
C MET A 292 11.63 6.34 -4.43
N ASN A 293 11.85 5.52 -5.47
CA ASN A 293 10.92 4.47 -5.88
C ASN A 293 11.11 3.19 -5.06
N GLY A 294 11.26 3.32 -3.76
CA GLY A 294 11.60 2.21 -2.89
C GLY A 294 11.26 2.54 -1.46
N ILE A 295 10.84 1.53 -0.71
CA ILE A 295 10.69 1.55 0.75
C ILE A 295 11.34 0.29 1.30
N TYR A 296 11.87 0.37 2.51
CA TYR A 296 12.55 -0.76 3.12
C TYR A 296 11.59 -1.61 3.95
N LEU A 297 11.41 -2.87 3.57
CA LEU A 297 10.47 -3.80 4.19
C LEU A 297 11.13 -5.14 4.51
N ARG A 298 10.63 -5.84 5.53
CA ARG A 298 11.01 -7.24 5.77
C ARG A 298 10.66 -8.07 4.54
N SER A 299 11.45 -9.06 4.15
CA SER A 299 11.28 -9.74 2.85
C SER A 299 9.88 -10.34 2.58
N ASP A 300 9.18 -10.82 3.60
CA ASP A 300 7.79 -11.27 3.45
C ASP A 300 6.80 -10.11 3.23
N LEU A 301 6.98 -9.00 3.93
CA LEU A 301 6.23 -7.76 3.72
C LEU A 301 6.54 -7.13 2.36
N ALA A 302 7.79 -7.16 1.92
CA ALA A 302 8.18 -6.64 0.61
C ALA A 302 7.47 -7.40 -0.52
N LYS A 303 7.48 -8.75 -0.46
CA LYS A 303 6.72 -9.59 -1.40
C LYS A 303 5.23 -9.30 -1.37
N ALA A 304 4.63 -9.22 -0.19
CA ALA A 304 3.20 -8.91 -0.05
C ALA A 304 2.87 -7.50 -0.62
N TYR A 305 3.74 -6.52 -0.36
CA TYR A 305 3.59 -5.17 -0.89
C TYR A 305 3.69 -5.18 -2.42
N ASP A 306 4.69 -5.84 -2.99
CA ASP A 306 4.92 -5.93 -4.44
C ASP A 306 3.83 -6.70 -5.18
N ASN A 307 3.18 -7.67 -4.54
CA ASN A 307 1.98 -8.34 -5.03
C ASN A 307 0.73 -7.45 -4.98
N GLY A 308 0.75 -6.41 -4.13
CA GLY A 308 -0.38 -5.54 -3.88
C GLY A 308 -1.41 -6.17 -2.95
N ASP A 309 -0.94 -6.99 -2.01
CA ASP A 309 -1.74 -7.61 -0.95
C ASP A 309 -2.10 -6.59 0.15
N PHE A 310 -1.30 -5.53 0.25
CA PHE A 310 -1.58 -4.37 1.07
C PHE A 310 -1.05 -3.08 0.43
N ILE A 311 -1.54 -1.94 0.91
CA ILE A 311 -1.06 -0.61 0.54
C ILE A 311 -0.78 0.23 1.79
N LEU A 312 -0.11 1.36 1.59
CA LEU A 312 0.00 2.40 2.60
C LEU A 312 -1.03 3.49 2.31
N ILE A 313 -1.87 3.82 3.28
CA ILE A 313 -2.85 4.90 3.19
C ILE A 313 -2.44 6.08 4.06
N PRO A 314 -2.72 7.32 3.63
CA PRO A 314 -2.44 8.50 4.43
C PRO A 314 -3.39 8.56 5.64
N GLY A 315 -2.81 8.54 6.84
CA GLY A 315 -3.46 8.94 8.09
C GLY A 315 -3.22 10.43 8.38
N LYS A 316 -3.77 10.91 9.51
CA LYS A 316 -3.64 12.32 9.92
C LYS A 316 -2.19 12.75 10.09
N GLU A 317 -1.39 11.90 10.75
CA GLU A 317 0.00 12.21 11.07
C GLU A 317 1.00 11.14 10.63
N CYS A 318 0.52 10.03 10.10
CA CYS A 318 1.33 8.89 9.71
C CYS A 318 0.79 8.23 8.44
N TRP A 319 1.54 7.27 7.91
CA TRP A 319 1.02 6.32 6.92
C TRP A 319 0.59 5.06 7.65
N ILE A 320 -0.49 4.43 7.19
CA ILE A 320 -1.07 3.25 7.82
C ILE A 320 -1.06 2.13 6.78
N ALA A 321 -0.62 0.93 7.15
CA ALA A 321 -0.76 -0.23 6.28
C ALA A 321 -2.22 -0.72 6.28
N HIS A 322 -2.73 -1.08 5.11
CA HIS A 322 -4.02 -1.72 4.99
C HIS A 322 -3.94 -2.95 4.08
N PHE A 323 -4.27 -4.12 4.63
CA PHE A 323 -4.26 -5.40 3.94
C PHE A 323 -5.63 -5.75 3.37
N PHE A 324 -5.67 -6.19 2.12
CA PHE A 324 -6.92 -6.58 1.45
C PHE A 324 -7.37 -8.01 1.76
N ASP A 325 -6.48 -8.83 2.32
CA ASP A 325 -6.81 -10.14 2.88
C ASP A 325 -6.55 -10.16 4.39
N PRO A 326 -7.59 -10.00 5.21
CA PRO A 326 -7.46 -9.96 6.67
C PRO A 326 -7.08 -11.31 7.28
N THR A 327 -7.24 -12.41 6.52
CA THR A 327 -6.93 -13.76 7.00
C THR A 327 -5.46 -14.09 6.91
N HIS A 328 -4.74 -13.35 6.07
CA HIS A 328 -3.31 -13.50 5.86
C HIS A 328 -2.55 -13.25 7.17
N ASP A 329 -1.55 -14.08 7.49
CA ASP A 329 -0.84 -13.99 8.77
C ASP A 329 -0.08 -12.67 8.96
N LEU A 330 0.28 -12.01 7.85
CA LEU A 330 0.82 -10.65 7.89
C LEU A 330 -0.24 -9.62 8.28
N ALA A 331 -1.47 -9.73 7.75
CA ALA A 331 -2.55 -8.81 8.07
C ALA A 331 -2.88 -8.85 9.57
N LYS A 332 -2.94 -10.04 10.17
CA LYS A 332 -3.15 -10.20 11.63
C LYS A 332 -2.15 -9.44 12.50
N ARG A 333 -0.97 -9.11 11.96
CA ARG A 333 0.13 -8.46 12.70
C ARG A 333 0.37 -7.01 12.27
N PHE A 334 0.04 -6.66 11.05
CA PHE A 334 0.46 -5.40 10.43
C PHE A 334 -0.68 -4.62 9.77
N ASP A 335 -1.90 -5.15 9.76
CA ASP A 335 -3.05 -4.38 9.31
C ASP A 335 -3.33 -3.24 10.28
N HIS A 336 -3.58 -2.06 9.72
CA HIS A 336 -3.70 -0.78 10.43
C HIS A 336 -2.46 -0.36 11.25
N GLU A 337 -1.31 -1.01 11.07
CA GLU A 337 -0.07 -0.58 11.71
C GLU A 337 0.48 0.70 11.08
N THR A 338 1.12 1.51 11.92
CA THR A 338 1.73 2.76 11.47
C THR A 338 3.07 2.50 10.78
N ALA A 339 3.20 2.98 9.55
CA ALA A 339 4.44 2.99 8.78
C ALA A 339 5.28 4.24 9.07
N THR A 340 6.55 4.02 9.42
CA THR A 340 7.55 5.08 9.58
C THR A 340 8.19 5.40 8.24
N ILE A 341 7.57 6.30 7.47
CA ILE A 341 8.05 6.69 6.15
C ILE A 341 9.00 7.88 6.24
N SER A 342 10.15 7.80 5.57
CA SER A 342 11.06 8.94 5.40
C SER A 342 10.36 10.11 4.70
N HIS A 343 10.57 11.34 5.20
CA HIS A 343 10.04 12.57 4.58
C HIS A 343 10.67 12.88 3.22
N GLU A 344 11.76 12.21 2.86
CA GLU A 344 12.37 12.32 1.54
C GLU A 344 11.49 11.68 0.45
N ILE A 345 10.66 10.69 0.81
CA ILE A 345 9.72 10.09 -0.14
C ILE A 345 8.55 11.05 -0.35
N SER A 346 8.39 11.49 -1.60
CA SER A 346 7.26 12.32 -1.98
C SER A 346 5.93 11.61 -1.68
N ARG A 347 5.02 12.29 -1.00
CA ARG A 347 3.66 11.76 -0.75
C ARG A 347 2.92 11.46 -2.06
N SER A 348 3.16 12.26 -3.10
CA SER A 348 2.59 12.04 -4.43
C SER A 348 2.99 10.67 -4.98
N LEU A 349 4.24 10.27 -4.75
CA LEU A 349 4.75 8.97 -5.18
C LEU A 349 4.11 7.84 -4.36
N LEU A 350 3.95 8.02 -3.04
CA LEU A 350 3.28 7.02 -2.19
C LEU A 350 1.81 6.78 -2.58
N LEU A 351 1.13 7.77 -3.19
CA LEU A 351 -0.24 7.63 -3.67
C LEU A 351 -0.36 6.80 -4.96
N VAL A 352 0.74 6.56 -5.68
CA VAL A 352 0.74 5.75 -6.90
C VAL A 352 0.23 4.34 -6.63
N ARG A 353 0.73 3.72 -5.57
CA ARG A 353 0.37 2.34 -5.24
C ARG A 353 -1.12 2.22 -4.87
N PRO A 354 -1.68 3.04 -3.95
CA PRO A 354 -3.12 3.13 -3.75
C PRO A 354 -3.92 3.35 -5.03
N ALA A 355 -3.48 4.26 -5.91
CA ALA A 355 -4.20 4.56 -7.15
C ALA A 355 -4.28 3.32 -8.05
N MET A 356 -3.14 2.70 -8.32
CA MET A 356 -3.09 1.47 -9.11
C MET A 356 -4.00 0.37 -8.55
N VAL A 357 -4.03 0.21 -7.23
CA VAL A 357 -4.90 -0.79 -6.60
C VAL A 357 -6.37 -0.37 -6.70
N ALA A 358 -6.72 0.90 -6.50
CA ALA A 358 -8.09 1.38 -6.69
C ALA A 358 -8.61 1.08 -8.11
N PHE A 359 -7.81 1.39 -9.15
CA PHE A 359 -8.16 1.05 -10.54
C PHE A 359 -8.28 -0.46 -10.77
N ARG A 360 -7.43 -1.29 -10.15
CA ARG A 360 -7.55 -2.75 -10.20
C ARG A 360 -8.88 -3.22 -9.63
N HIS A 361 -9.28 -2.68 -8.47
CA HIS A 361 -10.55 -3.04 -7.83
C HIS A 361 -11.77 -2.50 -8.59
N ALA A 362 -11.61 -1.40 -9.34
CA ALA A 362 -12.67 -0.78 -10.14
C ALA A 362 -12.77 -1.29 -11.59
N TYR A 363 -11.85 -2.18 -12.01
CA TYR A 363 -11.68 -2.56 -13.41
C TYR A 363 -12.96 -3.06 -14.09
N GLU A 364 -13.73 -3.93 -13.42
CA GLU A 364 -14.97 -4.48 -13.98
C GLU A 364 -16.03 -3.40 -14.20
N PHE A 365 -16.16 -2.45 -13.29
CA PHE A 365 -17.11 -1.34 -13.40
C PHE A 365 -16.69 -0.40 -14.53
N LEU A 366 -15.42 0.02 -14.54
CA LEU A 366 -14.90 0.98 -15.52
C LEU A 366 -15.04 0.45 -16.96
N ASN A 367 -14.81 -0.83 -17.20
CA ASN A 367 -14.99 -1.43 -18.53
C ASN A 367 -16.47 -1.53 -18.97
N GLN A 368 -17.41 -1.54 -18.04
CA GLN A 368 -18.84 -1.53 -18.36
C GLN A 368 -19.33 -0.13 -18.72
N VAL A 369 -18.82 0.89 -18.04
CA VAL A 369 -19.19 2.30 -18.27
C VAL A 369 -18.60 2.84 -19.58
N GLN A 370 -17.44 2.34 -20.01
CA GLN A 370 -16.83 2.80 -21.26
C GLN A 370 -17.74 2.51 -22.48
N PRO A 371 -18.03 3.51 -23.33
CA PRO A 371 -18.84 3.30 -24.52
C PRO A 371 -18.18 2.27 -25.44
N LYS A 372 -18.88 1.17 -25.75
CA LYS A 372 -18.44 0.18 -26.75
C LYS A 372 -18.17 0.77 -28.14
N SER A 373 -18.60 2.01 -28.40
CA SER A 373 -18.34 2.76 -29.63
C SER A 373 -16.89 3.24 -29.77
N ALA A 374 -16.18 3.56 -28.67
CA ALA A 374 -14.78 4.01 -28.74
C ALA A 374 -13.81 2.90 -29.19
N MET A 375 -14.18 1.62 -28.98
CA MET A 375 -13.39 0.47 -29.44
C MET A 375 -13.51 0.18 -30.94
N LYS A 376 -14.50 0.74 -31.65
CA LYS A 376 -14.62 0.57 -33.11
C LYS A 376 -13.78 1.58 -33.90
N GLU A 377 -13.54 2.77 -33.35
CA GLU A 377 -12.78 3.81 -34.05
C GLU A 377 -11.25 3.57 -33.98
N SER A 378 -10.74 2.88 -32.96
CA SER A 378 -9.30 2.55 -32.88
C SER A 378 -8.84 1.50 -33.90
N LYS A 379 -9.75 0.79 -34.58
CA LYS A 379 -9.43 -0.13 -35.69
C LYS A 379 -9.54 0.53 -37.07
N ALA A 380 -10.06 1.75 -37.17
CA ALA A 380 -10.27 2.43 -38.45
C ALA A 380 -9.17 3.44 -38.81
N ALA A 381 -8.22 3.69 -37.91
CA ALA A 381 -7.13 4.65 -38.14
C ALA A 381 -5.77 3.96 -38.35
N VAL A 382 -5.63 3.22 -39.44
CA VAL A 382 -4.34 3.07 -40.13
C VAL A 382 -4.57 3.54 -41.56
N PRO A 383 -4.21 4.79 -41.91
CA PRO A 383 -4.15 5.17 -43.31
C PRO A 383 -3.03 4.34 -43.95
N ALA A 384 -3.39 3.55 -44.98
CA ALA A 384 -2.43 2.83 -45.80
C ALA A 384 -1.40 3.83 -46.34
N GLN A 385 -0.14 3.70 -45.91
CA GLN A 385 0.95 4.36 -46.61
C GLN A 385 1.02 3.78 -48.03
N PRO A 386 1.13 4.62 -49.08
CA PRO A 386 1.37 4.12 -50.42
C PRO A 386 2.74 3.42 -50.49
N PRO A 387 2.89 2.40 -51.35
CA PRO A 387 4.13 1.64 -51.45
C PRO A 387 5.26 2.56 -51.91
N VAL A 388 6.34 2.57 -51.14
CA VAL A 388 7.60 3.21 -51.53
C VAL A 388 8.22 2.36 -52.64
N GLU A 389 8.19 2.89 -53.86
CA GLU A 389 8.95 2.38 -55.00
C GLU A 389 10.44 2.46 -54.68
N ASN A 390 11.08 1.29 -54.57
CA ASN A 390 12.53 1.17 -54.47
C ASN A 390 13.14 1.49 -55.85
N ALA A 391 13.58 2.74 -56.04
CA ALA A 391 14.52 3.06 -57.10
C ALA A 391 15.92 2.57 -56.69
N ALA A 392 16.39 1.54 -57.39
CA ALA A 392 17.75 1.06 -57.33
C ALA A 392 18.70 2.08 -58.00
N GLU A 393 19.68 2.57 -57.26
CA GLU A 393 20.90 3.13 -57.85
C GLU A 393 22.10 2.27 -57.44
N SER A 394 22.68 1.64 -58.45
CA SER A 394 23.94 0.90 -58.42
C SER A 394 25.16 1.85 -58.39
N PRO A 395 26.33 1.35 -57.97
CA PRO A 395 27.51 2.16 -57.66
C PRO A 395 28.41 2.40 -58.88
N GLY A 396 29.19 3.48 -58.89
CA GLY A 396 30.25 3.67 -59.89
C GLY A 396 31.08 4.95 -59.81
N LEU A 397 32.29 4.81 -59.28
CA LEU A 397 33.58 5.32 -59.79
C LEU A 397 33.98 6.82 -59.64
N LEU A 398 35.14 6.93 -58.96
CA LEU A 398 36.34 7.74 -59.27
C LEU A 398 36.35 9.26 -58.99
N LEU A 399 36.99 9.58 -57.85
CA LEU A 399 38.21 10.39 -57.63
C LEU A 399 38.09 11.29 -56.40
#